data_AF-A0A1V5GVW8-F1
#
_entry.id   AF-A0A1V5GVW8-F1
#
_cell.length_a   1.000
_cell.length_b   1.000
_cell.length_c   1.000
_cell.angle_alpha   90.00
_cell.angle_beta   90.00
_cell.angle_gamma   90.00
#
_symmetry.space_group_name_H-M   'P 1'
#
loop_
_entity.id
_entity.type
_entity.pdbx_description
1 polymer ?
#
loop_
_entity_poly.entity_id
_entity_poly.type
_entity_poly.pdbx_seq_one_letter_code
_entity_poly.pdbx_strand_id
1 'polypeptide(L)'
;MLQPTPMRPLEPGWRMLNQNFSQSFLPWGAMGRNNDNYNAMINLPGEANYAKSKEFASRWPGPKAENPALAMYFAPHTESSAIMTSDWNARGYFGGEWEGGTYTKTLIDHTLWWVNKWVEEGGLQGLYHDQFAPHTVPSISSGLAYLLPDGRVQPGYALTTRRQYVMRQHALWLEKGYARPRTLTHTTNGGPMGSYGWIESCIDGEDKQINSASTIDFADCWPSERIRAGTLTYNFGCVMGWMRLIDRTGMTDAQSRRHDRVFAGHCLLHDIQNTINTVYNWDRTPAKSPLYAFGMHVDDVFFWPFWRNGDVVKGQTAELTVSAWTRPDRALVCVFNYDRQAAAEAKLALDLKAMGVALPAGAAAWDIETPEAAVPAELTSAAAGLQVAVPARDFRLISIGAR
;
A
#
# COMPACT_ATOMS: atom_id res chain seq x y z
N MET A 1 -7.21 -21.00 3.79
CA MET A 1 -7.14 -19.57 3.42
C MET A 1 -8.51 -19.21 2.85
N LEU A 2 -9.31 -18.39 3.56
CA LEU A 2 -10.60 -17.92 3.06
C LEU A 2 -10.34 -16.76 2.09
N GLN A 3 -10.04 -17.06 0.83
CA GLN A 3 -10.02 -16.03 -0.20
C GLN A 3 -11.47 -15.69 -0.58
N PRO A 4 -11.85 -14.40 -0.64
CA PRO A 4 -13.14 -14.01 -1.18
C PRO A 4 -13.19 -14.47 -2.65
N THR A 5 -14.13 -15.37 -2.96
CA THR A 5 -14.40 -15.84 -4.31
C THR A 5 -15.85 -15.49 -4.67
N PRO A 6 -16.09 -14.76 -5.79
CA PRO A 6 -15.09 -14.12 -6.65
C PRO A 6 -14.34 -12.97 -5.94
N MET A 7 -13.13 -12.68 -6.40
CA MET A 7 -12.36 -11.55 -5.90
C MET A 7 -13.01 -10.25 -6.34
N ARG A 8 -13.01 -9.23 -5.47
CA ARG A 8 -13.49 -7.89 -5.84
C ARG A 8 -12.62 -7.35 -6.99
N PRO A 9 -13.21 -6.85 -8.08
CA PRO A 9 -12.45 -6.19 -9.13
C PRO A 9 -11.63 -5.03 -8.56
N LEU A 10 -10.43 -4.85 -9.08
CA LEU A 10 -9.61 -3.68 -8.77
C LEU A 10 -10.18 -2.47 -9.51
N GLU A 11 -10.13 -1.32 -8.86
CA GLU A 11 -10.65 -0.09 -9.45
C GLU A 11 -9.76 0.41 -10.61
N PRO A 12 -10.33 1.18 -11.56
CA PRO A 12 -9.54 1.84 -12.57
C PRO A 12 -8.40 2.69 -11.98
N GLY A 13 -7.19 2.54 -12.49
CA GLY A 13 -5.99 3.27 -12.05
C GLY A 13 -5.46 2.87 -10.67
N TRP A 14 -5.87 1.73 -10.11
CA TRP A 14 -5.53 1.31 -8.74
C TRP A 14 -4.04 1.32 -8.39
N ARG A 15 -3.13 1.14 -9.37
CA ARG A 15 -1.67 1.10 -9.13
C ARG A 15 -1.12 2.40 -8.54
N MET A 16 -1.81 3.53 -8.75
CA MET A 16 -1.42 4.80 -8.15
C MET A 16 -2.10 5.07 -6.79
N LEU A 17 -3.04 4.24 -6.36
CA LEU A 17 -3.79 4.44 -5.11
C LEU A 17 -2.87 4.43 -3.88
N ASN A 18 -1.94 3.47 -3.77
CA ASN A 18 -1.04 3.45 -2.62
C ASN A 18 0.07 4.50 -2.68
N GLN A 19 0.43 4.99 -3.87
CA GLN A 19 1.32 6.15 -3.97
C GLN A 19 0.67 7.39 -3.32
N ASN A 20 -0.65 7.52 -3.45
CA ASN A 20 -1.43 8.55 -2.76
C ASN A 20 -1.67 8.24 -1.28
N PHE A 21 -1.83 6.97 -0.92
CA PHE A 21 -1.99 6.61 0.49
C PHE A 21 -0.81 7.09 1.33
N SER A 22 0.43 6.84 0.90
CA SER A 22 1.61 7.39 1.58
C SER A 22 1.61 8.92 1.64
N GLN A 23 0.95 9.59 0.69
CA GLN A 23 0.80 11.05 0.68
C GLN A 23 -0.30 11.56 1.60
N SER A 24 -1.35 10.77 1.87
CA SER A 24 -2.41 11.11 2.83
C SER A 24 -1.87 11.28 4.27
N PHE A 25 -0.67 10.75 4.56
CA PHE A 25 0.09 10.98 5.80
C PHE A 25 1.07 12.16 5.76
N LEU A 26 1.18 12.90 4.66
CA LEU A 26 2.03 14.09 4.63
C LEU A 26 1.46 15.26 5.44
N PRO A 27 0.13 15.50 5.45
CA PRO A 27 -0.48 16.40 6.42
C PRO A 27 -0.07 16.02 7.84
N TRP A 28 -0.05 14.72 8.16
CA TRP A 28 0.42 14.17 9.45
C TRP A 28 1.83 14.63 9.84
N GLY A 29 2.79 14.53 8.93
CA GLY A 29 4.16 15.00 9.16
C GLY A 29 4.30 16.52 9.25
N ALA A 30 3.51 17.27 8.47
CA ALA A 30 3.51 18.74 8.45
C ALA A 30 2.90 19.37 9.72
N MET A 31 2.14 18.61 10.50
CA MET A 31 1.47 19.08 11.72
C MET A 31 2.35 19.02 12.98
N GLY A 32 3.57 18.46 12.89
CA GLY A 32 4.51 18.31 13.99
C GLY A 32 4.07 17.25 15.02
N ARG A 33 5.02 16.48 15.58
CA ARG A 33 4.76 15.52 16.67
C ARG A 33 4.55 16.22 18.02
N ASN A 34 3.62 17.18 18.09
CA ASN A 34 3.14 17.69 19.37
C ASN A 34 2.03 16.76 19.88
N ASN A 35 2.18 16.27 21.11
CA ASN A 35 1.33 15.23 21.73
C ASN A 35 -0.19 15.51 21.59
N ASP A 36 -0.62 16.77 21.67
CA ASP A 36 -2.05 17.11 21.68
C ASP A 36 -2.72 17.06 20.29
N ASN A 37 -1.96 17.27 19.22
CA ASN A 37 -2.47 17.16 17.84
C ASN A 37 -2.49 15.71 17.37
N TYR A 38 -1.46 14.95 17.75
CA TYR A 38 -1.36 13.51 17.51
C TYR A 38 -2.51 12.74 18.18
N ASN A 39 -2.76 13.01 19.47
CA ASN A 39 -3.84 12.36 20.22
C ASN A 39 -5.25 12.70 19.71
N ALA A 40 -5.49 13.92 19.25
CA ALA A 40 -6.80 14.31 18.70
C ALA A 40 -7.14 13.59 17.38
N MET A 41 -6.12 13.04 16.71
CA MET A 41 -6.22 12.48 15.37
C MET A 41 -6.15 10.95 15.29
N ILE A 42 -5.76 10.28 16.36
CA ILE A 42 -5.72 8.80 16.50
C ILE A 42 -7.00 8.27 17.18
N ASN A 43 -7.62 9.11 18.01
CA ASN A 43 -8.72 8.75 18.91
C ASN A 43 -10.09 9.08 18.30
N LEU A 44 -10.34 8.67 17.07
CA LEU A 44 -11.59 8.98 16.38
C LEU A 44 -12.57 7.77 16.47
N PRO A 45 -13.74 7.84 17.16
CA PRO A 45 -14.57 9.03 17.44
C PRO A 45 -15.17 9.26 18.86
N GLY A 46 -15.18 10.53 19.27
CA GLY A 46 -15.95 11.06 20.41
C GLY A 46 -16.09 12.59 20.34
N GLU A 47 -17.00 13.16 21.13
CA GLU A 47 -17.34 14.60 21.11
C GLU A 47 -16.12 15.51 21.32
N ALA A 48 -15.21 15.10 22.20
CA ALA A 48 -14.00 15.86 22.55
C ALA A 48 -13.05 16.11 21.36
N ASN A 49 -13.02 15.21 20.37
CA ASN A 49 -12.10 15.28 19.23
C ASN A 49 -12.76 15.81 17.94
N TYR A 50 -14.09 16.01 17.98
CA TYR A 50 -14.89 16.37 16.82
C TYR A 50 -14.50 17.74 16.24
N ALA A 51 -14.40 18.78 17.07
CA ALA A 51 -14.11 20.14 16.63
C ALA A 51 -12.75 20.27 15.93
N LYS A 52 -11.70 19.67 16.52
CA LYS A 52 -10.35 19.65 15.94
C LYS A 52 -10.33 18.90 14.62
N SER A 53 -10.96 17.72 14.56
CA SER A 53 -11.00 16.92 13.33
C SER A 53 -11.71 17.63 12.18
N LYS A 54 -12.81 18.33 12.48
CA LYS A 54 -13.52 19.19 11.53
C LYS A 54 -12.65 20.35 11.03
N GLU A 55 -11.95 21.04 11.93
CA GLU A 55 -10.99 22.07 11.55
C GLU A 55 -9.93 21.52 10.58
N PHE A 56 -9.35 20.36 10.87
CA PHE A 56 -8.32 19.77 10.02
C PHE A 56 -8.82 19.33 8.65
N ALA A 57 -9.96 18.66 8.58
CA ALA A 57 -10.55 18.24 7.31
C ALA A 57 -10.89 19.45 6.41
N SER A 58 -11.23 20.61 6.99
CA SER A 58 -11.47 21.84 6.23
C SER A 58 -10.22 22.43 5.54
N ARG A 59 -9.02 22.12 6.04
CA ARG A 59 -7.74 22.61 5.48
C ARG A 59 -7.29 21.83 4.25
N TRP A 60 -7.84 20.64 4.04
CA TRP A 60 -7.47 19.73 2.95
C TRP A 60 -8.73 19.28 2.21
N PRO A 61 -9.45 20.20 1.53
CA PRO A 61 -10.62 19.85 0.75
C PRO A 61 -10.16 19.07 -0.48
N GLY A 62 -9.94 17.77 -0.35
CA GLY A 62 -9.77 16.92 -1.50
C GLY A 62 -11.05 16.89 -2.34
N PRO A 63 -10.96 16.54 -3.61
CA PRO A 63 -12.11 16.50 -4.49
C PRO A 63 -13.01 15.30 -4.16
N LYS A 64 -14.30 15.55 -3.89
CA LYS A 64 -15.33 14.51 -3.72
C LYS A 64 -15.54 13.66 -5.00
N ALA A 65 -15.16 14.18 -6.17
CA ALA A 65 -15.48 13.62 -7.49
C ALA A 65 -14.28 13.24 -8.38
N GLU A 66 -13.03 13.50 -7.97
CA GLU A 66 -11.87 13.15 -8.81
C GLU A 66 -11.36 11.74 -8.54
N ASN A 67 -10.61 11.18 -9.50
CA ASN A 67 -9.98 9.88 -9.39
C ASN A 67 -9.06 9.84 -8.13
N PRO A 68 -9.41 9.06 -7.08
CA PRO A 68 -8.66 9.01 -5.83
C PRO A 68 -7.26 8.41 -6.01
N ALA A 69 -7.02 7.73 -7.13
CA ALA A 69 -5.68 7.28 -7.51
C ALA A 69 -4.75 8.46 -7.88
N LEU A 70 -5.28 9.67 -8.09
CA LEU A 70 -4.52 10.85 -8.53
C LEU A 70 -4.61 12.07 -7.59
N ALA A 71 -5.65 12.16 -6.75
CA ALA A 71 -5.84 13.28 -5.84
C ALA A 71 -5.40 12.92 -4.41
N MET A 72 -4.58 13.78 -3.80
CA MET A 72 -4.31 13.71 -2.36
C MET A 72 -5.61 13.96 -1.58
N TYR A 73 -5.75 13.29 -0.43
CA TYR A 73 -6.87 13.51 0.48
C TYR A 73 -6.45 13.27 1.91
N PHE A 74 -7.22 13.83 2.83
CA PHE A 74 -7.02 13.64 4.26
C PHE A 74 -7.77 12.40 4.74
N ALA A 75 -7.02 11.42 5.25
CA ALA A 75 -7.53 10.28 5.98
C ALA A 75 -6.98 10.36 7.42
N PRO A 76 -7.81 10.69 8.42
CA PRO A 76 -7.40 10.66 9.80
C PRO A 76 -7.17 9.21 10.23
N HIS A 77 -6.42 9.09 11.31
CA HIS A 77 -5.90 7.84 11.82
C HIS A 77 -6.85 7.29 12.86
N THR A 78 -6.98 5.98 12.88
CA THR A 78 -7.68 5.27 13.93
C THR A 78 -6.88 4.04 14.27
N GLU A 79 -6.41 3.93 15.51
CA GLU A 79 -5.89 2.64 15.99
C GLU A 79 -7.05 1.79 16.48
N SER A 80 -6.96 0.47 16.29
CA SER A 80 -7.89 -0.48 16.92
C SER A 80 -7.99 -0.30 18.43
N SER A 81 -6.89 0.10 19.07
CA SER A 81 -6.79 0.44 20.50
C SER A 81 -7.45 1.78 20.84
N ALA A 82 -7.58 2.69 19.87
CA ALA A 82 -7.97 4.10 20.06
C ALA A 82 -9.41 4.43 19.64
N ILE A 83 -10.00 3.66 18.70
CA ILE A 83 -11.47 3.64 18.48
C ILE A 83 -12.20 3.31 19.80
N MET A 84 -11.50 2.64 20.71
CA MET A 84 -11.97 2.14 22.01
C MET A 84 -11.80 3.13 23.18
N THR A 85 -11.01 4.19 23.02
CA THR A 85 -10.56 5.05 24.13
C THR A 85 -11.18 6.45 24.10
N SER A 86 -11.77 6.87 22.99
CA SER A 86 -12.16 8.27 22.78
C SER A 86 -13.49 8.67 23.41
N ASP A 87 -14.32 7.71 23.82
CA ASP A 87 -15.53 7.97 24.61
C ASP A 87 -15.61 7.02 25.83
N TRP A 88 -14.85 7.37 26.86
CA TRP A 88 -14.74 6.60 28.10
C TRP A 88 -16.10 6.40 28.79
N ASN A 89 -17.06 7.33 28.57
CA ASN A 89 -18.40 7.25 29.13
C ASN A 89 -19.25 6.17 28.43
N ALA A 90 -19.18 6.10 27.09
CA ALA A 90 -19.84 5.03 26.33
C ALA A 90 -19.25 3.65 26.66
N ARG A 91 -17.93 3.56 26.81
CA ARG A 91 -17.27 2.32 27.26
C ARG A 91 -17.72 1.88 28.65
N GLY A 92 -17.95 2.81 29.57
CA GLY A 92 -18.50 2.50 30.90
C GLY A 92 -19.90 1.88 30.84
N TYR A 93 -20.73 2.32 29.89
CA TYR A 93 -22.08 1.78 29.69
C TYR A 93 -22.09 0.40 29.02
N PHE A 94 -21.35 0.23 27.92
CA PHE A 94 -21.32 -1.04 27.15
C PHE A 94 -20.35 -2.08 27.74
N GLY A 95 -19.41 -1.64 28.59
CA GLY A 95 -18.51 -2.49 29.36
C GLY A 95 -17.78 -3.55 28.52
N GLY A 96 -17.92 -4.81 28.94
CA GLY A 96 -17.28 -5.96 28.29
C GLY A 96 -17.75 -6.20 26.85
N GLU A 97 -18.90 -5.70 26.41
CA GLU A 97 -19.36 -5.88 25.03
C GLU A 97 -18.39 -5.25 24.03
N TRP A 98 -17.81 -4.10 24.38
CA TRP A 98 -16.90 -3.35 23.52
C TRP A 98 -15.42 -3.69 23.78
N GLU A 99 -15.10 -4.48 24.82
CA GLU A 99 -13.72 -4.75 25.23
C GLU A 99 -12.88 -5.51 24.18
N GLY A 100 -11.63 -5.09 23.97
CA GLY A 100 -10.70 -5.74 23.04
C GLY A 100 -10.97 -5.54 21.54
N GLY A 101 -11.79 -4.54 21.15
CA GLY A 101 -12.05 -4.25 19.74
C GLY A 101 -12.88 -5.36 19.10
N THR A 102 -14.02 -5.66 19.72
CA THR A 102 -14.97 -6.72 19.34
C THR A 102 -15.72 -6.42 18.05
N TYR A 103 -15.89 -5.13 17.73
CA TYR A 103 -16.74 -4.65 16.64
C TYR A 103 -18.15 -5.27 16.70
N THR A 104 -18.73 -5.42 17.91
CA THR A 104 -20.13 -5.81 18.02
C THR A 104 -21.02 -4.81 17.28
N LYS A 105 -22.26 -5.19 16.99
CA LYS A 105 -23.20 -4.35 16.22
C LYS A 105 -23.32 -2.93 16.80
N THR A 106 -23.41 -2.82 18.12
CA THR A 106 -23.54 -1.53 18.83
C THR A 106 -22.29 -0.67 18.66
N LEU A 107 -21.09 -1.25 18.77
CA LEU A 107 -19.84 -0.55 18.53
C LEU A 107 -19.73 -0.09 17.07
N ILE A 108 -20.07 -0.96 16.11
CA ILE A 108 -20.11 -0.60 14.68
C ILE A 108 -21.06 0.58 14.44
N ASP A 109 -22.28 0.51 14.95
CA ASP A 109 -23.29 1.56 14.79
C ASP A 109 -22.80 2.89 15.37
N HIS A 110 -22.24 2.87 16.58
CA HIS A 110 -21.69 4.05 17.25
C HIS A 110 -20.52 4.66 16.46
N THR A 111 -19.54 3.84 16.06
CA THR A 111 -18.38 4.32 15.29
C THR A 111 -18.82 4.91 13.95
N LEU A 112 -19.72 4.23 13.22
CA LEU A 112 -20.18 4.72 11.92
C LEU A 112 -21.08 5.96 12.03
N TRP A 113 -21.81 6.14 13.12
CA TRP A 113 -22.56 7.38 13.37
C TRP A 113 -21.62 8.59 13.40
N TRP A 114 -20.49 8.47 14.07
CA TRP A 114 -19.49 9.54 14.11
C TRP A 114 -18.74 9.73 12.79
N VAL A 115 -18.36 8.64 12.12
CA VAL A 115 -17.77 8.73 10.76
C VAL A 115 -18.74 9.47 9.84
N ASN A 116 -20.02 9.12 9.86
CA ASN A 116 -21.07 9.81 9.11
C ASN A 116 -21.10 11.31 9.43
N LYS A 117 -21.12 11.66 10.72
CA LYS A 117 -21.11 13.06 11.17
C LYS A 117 -19.91 13.83 10.62
N TRP A 118 -18.71 13.24 10.64
CA TRP A 118 -17.53 13.89 10.06
C TRP A 118 -17.55 13.99 8.55
N VAL A 119 -18.13 13.01 7.86
CA VAL A 119 -18.30 13.11 6.42
C VAL A 119 -19.24 14.26 6.07
N GLU A 120 -20.37 14.38 6.77
CA GLU A 120 -21.40 15.38 6.48
C GLU A 120 -21.00 16.80 6.88
N GLU A 121 -20.48 16.96 8.10
CA GLU A 121 -20.22 18.27 8.68
C GLU A 121 -18.73 18.67 8.68
N GLY A 122 -17.84 17.68 8.67
CA GLY A 122 -16.39 17.85 8.74
C GLY A 122 -15.70 17.83 7.39
N GLY A 123 -16.33 17.27 6.35
CA GLY A 123 -15.72 17.10 5.03
C GLY A 123 -14.71 15.96 4.97
N LEU A 124 -14.79 14.99 5.89
CA LEU A 124 -13.93 13.80 5.92
C LEU A 124 -14.02 12.99 4.62
N GLN A 125 -12.87 12.52 4.13
CA GLN A 125 -12.75 11.97 2.77
C GLN A 125 -12.23 10.53 2.72
N GLY A 126 -11.64 10.04 3.80
CA GLY A 126 -11.24 8.65 3.97
C GLY A 126 -11.00 8.33 5.43
N LEU A 127 -10.67 7.08 5.74
CA LEU A 127 -10.30 6.66 7.08
C LEU A 127 -9.16 5.64 7.02
N TYR A 128 -8.14 5.85 7.85
CA TYR A 128 -7.03 4.93 8.00
C TYR A 128 -7.15 4.14 9.31
N HIS A 129 -7.08 2.81 9.21
CA HIS A 129 -7.07 1.88 10.34
C HIS A 129 -5.67 1.33 10.58
N ASP A 130 -5.04 1.76 11.67
CA ASP A 130 -3.75 1.27 12.13
C ASP A 130 -3.92 0.09 13.10
N GLN A 131 -2.99 -0.85 13.04
CA GLN A 131 -3.02 -2.11 13.80
C GLN A 131 -4.40 -2.80 13.77
N PHE A 132 -5.03 -2.87 12.59
CA PHE A 132 -6.37 -3.44 12.41
C PHE A 132 -6.39 -4.99 12.46
N ALA A 133 -5.50 -5.57 13.25
CA ALA A 133 -5.24 -7.02 13.36
C ALA A 133 -6.08 -7.68 14.48
N PRO A 134 -6.57 -8.92 14.30
CA PRO A 134 -7.41 -9.61 15.28
C PRO A 134 -6.65 -9.78 16.58
N HIS A 135 -7.24 -9.28 17.67
CA HIS A 135 -6.77 -9.55 19.02
C HIS A 135 -7.67 -10.61 19.65
N THR A 136 -7.11 -11.36 20.60
CA THR A 136 -7.89 -12.26 21.43
C THR A 136 -8.90 -11.45 22.25
N VAL A 137 -10.16 -11.82 22.16
CA VAL A 137 -11.25 -11.22 22.94
C VAL A 137 -11.62 -12.21 24.05
N PRO A 138 -11.29 -11.92 25.33
CA PRO A 138 -11.66 -12.78 26.45
C PRO A 138 -13.05 -12.46 27.02
N SER A 139 -13.69 -11.37 26.57
CA SER A 139 -14.98 -10.96 27.10
C SER A 139 -16.10 -11.90 26.65
N ILE A 140 -16.71 -12.62 27.59
CA ILE A 140 -17.91 -13.44 27.36
C ILE A 140 -19.09 -12.55 26.95
N SER A 141 -19.19 -11.34 27.54
CA SER A 141 -20.27 -10.39 27.27
C SER A 141 -20.31 -9.90 25.82
N SER A 142 -19.21 -10.01 25.08
CA SER A 142 -19.17 -9.69 23.65
C SER A 142 -19.85 -10.71 22.75
N GLY A 143 -20.13 -11.91 23.26
CA GLY A 143 -20.59 -13.05 22.46
C GLY A 143 -19.51 -13.71 21.60
N LEU A 144 -18.25 -13.25 21.68
CA LEU A 144 -17.13 -13.83 20.93
C LEU A 144 -16.33 -14.87 21.74
N ALA A 145 -16.36 -14.79 23.07
CA ALA A 145 -15.72 -15.76 23.96
C ALA A 145 -16.76 -16.66 24.64
N TYR A 146 -16.34 -17.82 25.13
CA TYR A 146 -17.21 -18.74 25.88
C TYR A 146 -16.49 -19.41 27.05
N LEU A 147 -17.27 -19.89 28.03
CA LEU A 147 -16.76 -20.64 29.17
C LEU A 147 -16.54 -22.11 28.81
N LEU A 148 -15.41 -22.65 29.25
CA LEU A 148 -15.12 -24.08 29.23
C LEU A 148 -15.72 -24.76 30.47
N PRO A 149 -15.89 -26.10 30.46
CA PRO A 149 -16.46 -26.84 31.59
C PRO A 149 -15.71 -26.67 32.92
N ASP A 150 -14.43 -26.30 32.89
CA ASP A 150 -13.59 -26.07 34.06
C ASP A 150 -13.60 -24.62 34.56
N GLY A 151 -14.48 -23.77 34.00
CA GLY A 151 -14.61 -22.37 34.37
C GLY A 151 -13.60 -21.44 33.71
N ARG A 152 -12.65 -21.94 32.91
CA ARG A 152 -11.75 -21.08 32.12
C ARG A 152 -12.49 -20.47 30.92
N VAL A 153 -12.00 -19.32 30.46
CA VAL A 153 -12.51 -18.67 29.25
C VAL A 153 -11.71 -19.14 28.04
N GLN A 154 -12.41 -19.61 27.00
CA GLN A 154 -11.85 -19.74 25.66
C GLN A 154 -12.06 -18.41 24.91
N PRO A 155 -10.99 -17.63 24.65
CA PRO A 155 -11.11 -16.36 23.93
C PRO A 155 -11.49 -16.60 22.46
N GLY A 156 -12.19 -15.63 21.89
CA GLY A 156 -12.51 -15.55 20.47
C GLY A 156 -11.72 -14.48 19.72
N TYR A 157 -12.12 -14.24 18.47
CA TYR A 157 -11.52 -13.24 17.59
C TYR A 157 -12.59 -12.46 16.81
N ALA A 158 -12.40 -11.16 16.65
CA ALA A 158 -13.33 -10.25 15.97
C ALA A 158 -13.22 -10.28 14.42
N LEU A 159 -12.98 -11.45 13.81
CA LEU A 159 -12.72 -11.53 12.37
C LEU A 159 -13.94 -11.15 11.51
N THR A 160 -15.09 -11.73 11.83
CA THR A 160 -16.35 -11.54 11.07
C THR A 160 -17.02 -10.22 11.39
N THR A 161 -16.98 -9.79 12.65
CA THR A 161 -17.51 -8.51 13.10
C THR A 161 -16.73 -7.34 12.49
N ARG A 162 -15.40 -7.44 12.38
CA ARG A 162 -14.62 -6.44 11.63
C ARG A 162 -14.91 -6.42 10.15
N ARG A 163 -15.10 -7.61 9.54
CA ARG A 163 -15.56 -7.68 8.15
C ARG A 163 -16.86 -6.91 7.95
N GLN A 164 -17.81 -7.04 8.88
CA GLN A 164 -19.06 -6.28 8.85
C GLN A 164 -18.83 -4.78 9.02
N TYR A 165 -17.91 -4.38 9.90
CA TYR A 165 -17.55 -2.97 10.06
C TYR A 165 -17.02 -2.35 8.76
N VAL A 166 -16.01 -2.96 8.12
CA VAL A 166 -15.44 -2.42 6.87
C VAL A 166 -16.44 -2.47 5.72
N MET A 167 -17.32 -3.49 5.67
CA MET A 167 -18.42 -3.55 4.70
C MET A 167 -19.39 -2.38 4.84
N ARG A 168 -19.82 -2.09 6.08
CA ARG A 168 -20.76 -1.00 6.36
C ARG A 168 -20.11 0.37 6.21
N GLN A 169 -18.82 0.49 6.50
CA GLN A 169 -18.05 1.68 6.20
C GLN A 169 -17.97 1.93 4.68
N HIS A 170 -17.68 0.89 3.90
CA HIS A 170 -17.69 0.97 2.43
C HIS A 170 -19.05 1.44 1.90
N ALA A 171 -20.15 0.89 2.42
CA ALA A 171 -21.51 1.33 2.07
C ALA A 171 -21.76 2.81 2.43
N LEU A 172 -21.35 3.25 3.62
CA LEU A 172 -21.47 4.65 4.05
C LEU A 172 -20.77 5.60 3.06
N TRP A 173 -19.56 5.27 2.59
CA TRP A 173 -18.87 6.10 1.61
C TRP A 173 -19.68 6.26 0.32
N LEU A 174 -20.23 5.17 -0.20
CA LEU A 174 -21.07 5.18 -1.41
C LEU A 174 -22.35 6.00 -1.21
N GLU A 175 -23.03 5.84 -0.07
CA GLU A 175 -24.23 6.61 0.29
C GLU A 175 -23.96 8.12 0.37
N LYS A 176 -22.72 8.53 0.72
CA LYS A 176 -22.30 9.93 0.76
C LYS A 176 -21.77 10.48 -0.57
N GLY A 177 -21.93 9.71 -1.65
CA GLY A 177 -21.58 10.14 -2.99
C GLY A 177 -20.09 10.07 -3.30
N TYR A 178 -19.29 9.38 -2.49
CA TYR A 178 -17.92 9.06 -2.88
C TYR A 178 -17.98 7.99 -3.96
N ALA A 179 -17.57 8.35 -5.17
CA ALA A 179 -17.50 7.43 -6.30
C ALA A 179 -16.66 6.18 -6.00
N ARG A 180 -15.72 6.32 -5.05
CA ARG A 180 -14.81 5.27 -4.59
C ARG A 180 -14.59 5.42 -3.08
N PRO A 181 -14.88 4.37 -2.30
CA PRO A 181 -14.63 4.35 -0.87
C PRO A 181 -13.14 4.56 -0.55
N ARG A 182 -12.84 5.04 0.66
CA ARG A 182 -11.47 5.44 1.03
C ARG A 182 -11.09 4.89 2.39
N THR A 183 -11.24 3.59 2.56
CA THR A 183 -10.82 2.88 3.76
C THR A 183 -9.45 2.25 3.52
N LEU A 184 -8.48 2.67 4.32
CA LEU A 184 -7.09 2.24 4.22
C LEU A 184 -6.68 1.55 5.51
N THR A 185 -5.74 0.63 5.46
CA THR A 185 -5.25 -0.03 6.68
C THR A 185 -3.75 -0.28 6.64
N HIS A 186 -3.21 -0.56 7.83
CA HIS A 186 -1.85 -1.02 8.02
C HIS A 186 -1.82 -2.37 8.72
N THR A 187 -0.83 -3.17 8.34
CA THR A 187 -0.50 -4.47 8.92
C THR A 187 0.99 -4.54 9.17
N THR A 188 1.37 -5.00 10.36
CA THR A 188 2.77 -5.11 10.75
C THR A 188 3.43 -6.34 10.11
N ASN A 189 2.72 -7.47 10.10
CA ASN A 189 3.17 -8.72 9.48
C ASN A 189 1.99 -9.58 9.00
N GLY A 190 1.42 -9.20 7.86
CA GLY A 190 0.30 -9.90 7.25
C GLY A 190 -1.04 -9.48 7.83
N GLY A 191 -1.98 -9.18 6.94
CA GLY A 191 -3.34 -8.81 7.33
C GLY A 191 -4.26 -10.02 7.53
N PRO A 192 -5.25 -9.91 8.42
CA PRO A 192 -6.41 -10.80 8.44
C PRO A 192 -7.25 -10.60 7.17
N MET A 193 -6.79 -11.06 6.01
CA MET A 193 -7.40 -10.71 4.72
C MET A 193 -8.90 -11.07 4.62
N GLY A 194 -9.36 -12.08 5.37
CA GLY A 194 -10.79 -12.39 5.50
C GLY A 194 -11.63 -11.24 6.11
N SER A 195 -11.05 -10.47 7.04
CA SER A 195 -11.66 -9.28 7.64
C SER A 195 -11.57 -8.04 6.74
N TYR A 196 -10.65 -8.04 5.78
CA TYR A 196 -10.30 -6.85 4.98
C TYR A 196 -11.03 -6.77 3.63
N GLY A 197 -11.95 -7.67 3.31
CA GLY A 197 -12.52 -7.77 1.96
C GLY A 197 -13.26 -6.54 1.41
N TRP A 198 -13.40 -5.46 2.17
CA TRP A 198 -14.04 -4.20 1.78
C TRP A 198 -13.16 -2.96 2.01
N ILE A 199 -11.86 -3.14 2.27
CA ILE A 199 -10.91 -2.02 2.30
C ILE A 199 -10.38 -1.77 0.89
N GLU A 200 -9.98 -0.53 0.61
CA GLU A 200 -9.44 -0.17 -0.70
C GLU A 200 -7.94 -0.38 -0.79
N SER A 201 -7.23 -0.14 0.32
CA SER A 201 -5.80 -0.39 0.36
C SER A 201 -5.28 -0.83 1.73
N CYS A 202 -4.17 -1.55 1.70
CA CYS A 202 -3.46 -2.05 2.87
C CYS A 202 -1.97 -1.90 2.67
N ILE A 203 -1.26 -1.41 3.69
CA ILE A 203 0.20 -1.49 3.74
C ILE A 203 0.64 -2.62 4.69
N ASP A 204 1.60 -3.45 4.27
CA ASP A 204 2.23 -4.49 5.09
C ASP A 204 3.73 -4.23 5.37
N GLY A 205 4.33 -4.96 6.30
CA GLY A 205 5.78 -5.17 6.37
C GLY A 205 6.58 -4.39 7.42
N GLU A 206 5.94 -3.82 8.43
CA GLU A 206 6.62 -3.04 9.48
C GLU A 206 7.33 -3.89 10.56
N ASP A 207 7.11 -5.21 10.63
CA ASP A 207 7.64 -6.09 11.69
C ASP A 207 9.18 -6.20 11.74
N LYS A 208 9.87 -5.94 10.63
CA LYS A 208 11.32 -6.15 10.52
C LYS A 208 12.06 -4.82 10.46
N GLN A 209 12.56 -4.38 11.62
CA GLN A 209 13.38 -3.18 11.72
C GLN A 209 14.80 -3.41 11.15
N ILE A 210 15.24 -2.48 10.32
CA ILE A 210 16.61 -2.37 9.81
C ILE A 210 17.25 -1.13 10.44
N ASN A 211 18.48 -1.27 10.94
CA ASN A 211 19.25 -0.21 11.57
C ASN A 211 20.71 -0.18 11.06
N SER A 212 21.52 0.75 11.56
CA SER A 212 22.93 0.93 11.14
C SER A 212 23.84 -0.30 11.35
N ALA A 213 23.47 -1.23 12.23
CA ALA A 213 24.18 -2.49 12.46
C ALA A 213 23.65 -3.67 11.62
N SER A 214 22.59 -3.46 10.83
CA SER A 214 21.94 -4.53 10.08
C SER A 214 22.79 -5.00 8.90
N THR A 215 23.06 -6.31 8.84
CA THR A 215 23.70 -6.99 7.70
C THR A 215 22.68 -7.50 6.67
N ILE A 216 21.39 -7.39 6.99
CA ILE A 216 20.26 -7.73 6.14
C ILE A 216 19.60 -6.45 5.60
N ASP A 217 18.85 -6.60 4.52
CA ASP A 217 18.03 -5.55 3.93
C ASP A 217 16.58 -6.00 3.74
N PHE A 218 15.77 -5.13 3.13
CA PHE A 218 14.34 -5.35 2.98
C PHE A 218 14.01 -6.64 2.20
N ALA A 219 14.78 -6.96 1.16
CA ALA A 219 14.54 -8.15 0.35
C ALA A 219 14.88 -9.45 1.09
N ASP A 220 15.73 -9.39 2.13
CA ASP A 220 15.96 -10.53 3.02
C ASP A 220 14.86 -10.71 4.06
N CYS A 221 14.39 -9.59 4.62
CA CYS A 221 13.30 -9.58 5.60
C CYS A 221 12.00 -10.11 4.98
N TRP A 222 11.80 -9.82 3.69
CA TRP A 222 10.55 -10.06 2.98
C TRP A 222 10.82 -10.76 1.65
N PRO A 223 11.14 -12.07 1.66
CA PRO A 223 11.45 -12.81 0.44
C PRO A 223 10.25 -12.81 -0.52
N SER A 224 10.52 -12.93 -1.82
CA SER A 224 9.52 -12.83 -2.89
C SER A 224 8.34 -13.79 -2.69
N GLU A 225 8.57 -14.98 -2.15
CA GLU A 225 7.54 -15.96 -1.81
C GLU A 225 6.53 -15.40 -0.80
N ARG A 226 7.00 -14.66 0.21
CA ARG A 226 6.13 -14.04 1.23
C ARG A 226 5.29 -12.92 0.66
N ILE A 227 5.85 -12.12 -0.25
CA ILE A 227 5.10 -11.07 -0.96
C ILE A 227 4.04 -11.72 -1.86
N ARG A 228 4.45 -12.71 -2.66
CA ARG A 228 3.58 -13.41 -3.63
C ARG A 228 2.42 -14.14 -2.96
N ALA A 229 2.66 -14.80 -1.83
CA ALA A 229 1.63 -15.54 -1.12
C ALA A 229 0.70 -14.61 -0.30
N GLY A 230 1.26 -13.59 0.33
CA GLY A 230 0.57 -12.85 1.38
C GLY A 230 -0.01 -11.49 0.97
N THR A 231 0.53 -10.82 -0.06
CA THR A 231 0.26 -9.39 -0.27
C THR A 231 0.33 -8.93 -1.73
N LEU A 232 0.03 -9.80 -2.70
CA LEU A 232 -0.27 -9.32 -4.05
C LEU A 232 -1.67 -8.71 -4.08
N THR A 233 -1.79 -7.51 -4.64
CA THR A 233 -3.08 -6.81 -4.86
C THR A 233 -4.11 -7.71 -5.52
N TYR A 234 -3.66 -8.51 -6.49
CA TYR A 234 -4.47 -9.47 -7.23
C TYR A 234 -5.04 -10.60 -6.40
N ASN A 235 -4.49 -10.93 -5.23
CA ASN A 235 -4.96 -12.06 -4.41
C ASN A 235 -6.19 -11.72 -3.57
N PHE A 236 -6.47 -10.43 -3.34
CA PHE A 236 -7.45 -10.00 -2.33
C PHE A 236 -8.40 -8.91 -2.80
N GLY A 237 -8.21 -8.32 -3.99
CA GLY A 237 -9.08 -7.24 -4.48
C GLY A 237 -8.94 -5.95 -3.67
N CYS A 238 -7.80 -5.76 -3.03
CA CYS A 238 -7.39 -4.59 -2.25
C CYS A 238 -5.97 -4.22 -2.67
N VAL A 239 -5.71 -2.93 -2.85
CA VAL A 239 -4.40 -2.42 -3.28
C VAL A 239 -3.39 -2.62 -2.17
N MET A 240 -2.45 -3.52 -2.38
CA MET A 240 -1.40 -3.84 -1.42
C MET A 240 -0.19 -2.93 -1.61
N GLY A 241 0.28 -2.39 -0.50
CA GLY A 241 1.46 -1.56 -0.39
C GLY A 241 2.40 -2.15 0.64
N TRP A 242 3.62 -1.65 0.68
CA TRP A 242 4.60 -2.07 1.69
C TRP A 242 5.22 -0.88 2.40
N MET A 243 5.59 -1.09 3.64
CA MET A 243 6.37 -0.16 4.47
C MET A 243 7.71 -0.78 4.81
N ARG A 244 8.68 0.09 5.12
CA ARG A 244 9.98 -0.32 5.64
C ARG A 244 10.21 0.34 6.98
N LEU A 245 10.51 -0.45 8.00
CA LEU A 245 10.91 0.05 9.30
C LEU A 245 12.44 0.26 9.29
N ILE A 246 12.89 1.43 8.83
CA ILE A 246 14.32 1.78 8.85
C ILE A 246 14.57 2.78 9.98
N ASP A 247 15.32 2.36 10.99
CA ASP A 247 15.95 3.28 11.94
C ASP A 247 17.23 3.84 11.33
N ARG A 248 17.19 5.11 10.97
CA ARG A 248 18.31 5.81 10.34
C ARG A 248 19.38 6.25 11.35
N THR A 249 19.16 6.06 12.65
CA THR A 249 20.11 6.46 13.69
C THR A 249 21.46 5.78 13.48
N GLY A 250 22.50 6.59 13.31
CA GLY A 250 23.86 6.11 13.05
C GLY A 250 24.11 5.55 11.64
N MET A 251 23.14 5.64 10.72
CA MET A 251 23.39 5.30 9.31
C MET A 251 24.07 6.46 8.58
N THR A 252 24.99 6.13 7.68
CA THR A 252 25.44 7.06 6.64
C THR A 252 24.34 7.27 5.60
N ASP A 253 24.38 8.38 4.87
CA ASP A 253 23.44 8.65 3.76
C ASP A 253 23.50 7.56 2.69
N ALA A 254 24.68 7.03 2.40
CA ALA A 254 24.88 5.95 1.45
C ALA A 254 24.18 4.65 1.90
N GLN A 255 24.31 4.28 3.19
CA GLN A 255 23.61 3.12 3.75
C GLN A 255 22.10 3.32 3.69
N SER A 256 21.62 4.50 4.10
CA SER A 256 20.20 4.83 4.09
C SER A 256 19.61 4.75 2.68
N ARG A 257 20.27 5.38 1.70
CA ARG A 257 19.87 5.34 0.29
C ARG A 257 19.87 3.92 -0.27
N ARG A 258 20.87 3.10 0.06
CA ARG A 258 20.91 1.70 -0.35
C ARG A 258 19.67 0.95 0.12
N HIS A 259 19.32 1.04 1.40
CA HIS A 259 18.14 0.34 1.93
C HIS A 259 16.83 0.82 1.30
N ASP A 260 16.70 2.12 1.01
CA ASP A 260 15.55 2.66 0.30
C ASP A 260 15.43 2.08 -1.12
N ARG A 261 16.56 1.99 -1.84
CA ARG A 261 16.60 1.44 -3.20
C ARG A 261 16.25 -0.04 -3.25
N VAL A 262 16.81 -0.84 -2.34
CA VAL A 262 16.46 -2.27 -2.21
C VAL A 262 14.95 -2.43 -2.02
N PHE A 263 14.37 -1.67 -1.10
CA PHE A 263 12.94 -1.69 -0.82
C PHE A 263 12.11 -1.37 -2.06
N ALA A 264 12.44 -0.29 -2.78
CA ALA A 264 11.67 0.10 -3.96
C ALA A 264 11.78 -0.91 -5.09
N GLY A 265 13.01 -1.33 -5.44
CA GLY A 265 13.22 -2.31 -6.51
C GLY A 265 12.52 -3.64 -6.23
N HIS A 266 12.65 -4.15 -5.01
CA HIS A 266 12.03 -5.40 -4.60
C HIS A 266 10.49 -5.32 -4.61
N CYS A 267 9.91 -4.19 -4.19
CA CYS A 267 8.46 -4.00 -4.27
C CYS A 267 7.97 -3.82 -5.72
N LEU A 268 8.70 -3.07 -6.55
CA LEU A 268 8.36 -2.86 -7.95
C LEU A 268 8.33 -4.19 -8.73
N LEU A 269 9.25 -5.11 -8.45
CA LEU A 269 9.22 -6.46 -9.03
C LEU A 269 7.90 -7.21 -8.81
N HIS A 270 7.09 -6.81 -7.83
CA HIS A 270 5.83 -7.43 -7.44
C HIS A 270 4.59 -6.58 -7.76
N ASP A 271 4.72 -5.53 -8.59
CA ASP A 271 3.64 -4.59 -8.94
C ASP A 271 3.15 -3.74 -7.75
N ILE A 272 4.10 -3.26 -6.93
CA ILE A 272 3.83 -2.47 -5.73
C ILE A 272 4.56 -1.11 -5.82
N GLN A 273 3.79 -0.03 -6.02
CA GLN A 273 4.32 1.28 -6.45
C GLN A 273 4.48 2.33 -5.34
N ASN A 274 3.92 2.10 -4.14
CA ASN A 274 3.93 3.09 -3.06
C ASN A 274 5.33 3.40 -2.49
N THR A 275 6.33 2.69 -2.99
CA THR A 275 7.72 2.72 -2.58
C THR A 275 8.55 3.73 -3.36
N ILE A 276 8.09 4.18 -4.54
CA ILE A 276 8.96 4.93 -5.44
C ILE A 276 9.22 6.37 -4.98
N ASN A 277 8.21 7.03 -4.40
CA ASN A 277 8.37 8.37 -3.80
C ASN A 277 9.43 8.38 -2.69
N THR A 278 9.65 7.24 -2.06
CA THR A 278 10.54 7.15 -0.89
C THR A 278 12.02 7.06 -1.25
N VAL A 279 12.37 6.73 -2.50
CA VAL A 279 13.77 6.67 -2.98
C VAL A 279 14.18 7.98 -3.61
N TYR A 280 13.28 8.57 -4.38
CA TYR A 280 13.64 9.67 -5.25
C TYR A 280 13.22 11.03 -4.73
N ASN A 281 12.44 11.06 -3.63
CA ASN A 281 11.87 12.27 -3.07
C ASN A 281 11.26 13.17 -4.17
N TRP A 282 10.74 12.54 -5.23
CA TRP A 282 10.07 13.23 -6.32
C TRP A 282 8.99 14.08 -5.68
N ASP A 283 8.76 15.26 -6.25
CA ASP A 283 7.69 16.15 -5.82
C ASP A 283 6.48 15.28 -5.49
N ARG A 284 6.03 15.35 -4.24
CA ARG A 284 5.05 14.45 -3.63
C ARG A 284 3.65 14.61 -4.25
N THR A 285 3.59 15.12 -5.47
CA THR A 285 2.48 15.14 -6.39
C THR A 285 2.56 13.90 -7.30
N PRO A 286 1.61 12.96 -7.24
CA PRO A 286 1.62 11.72 -8.03
C PRO A 286 1.80 11.96 -9.53
N ALA A 287 1.20 13.03 -10.06
CA ALA A 287 1.28 13.44 -11.46
C ALA A 287 2.71 13.76 -11.94
N LYS A 288 3.66 13.97 -11.03
CA LYS A 288 5.07 14.26 -11.33
C LYS A 288 5.97 13.02 -11.23
N SER A 289 5.41 11.86 -10.86
CA SER A 289 6.13 10.59 -10.85
C SER A 289 6.41 10.10 -12.27
N PRO A 290 7.61 9.60 -12.59
CA PRO A 290 7.88 8.86 -13.82
C PRO A 290 6.93 7.67 -14.06
N LEU A 291 6.41 7.03 -12.99
CA LEU A 291 5.38 5.99 -13.13
C LEU A 291 4.06 6.57 -13.66
N TYR A 292 3.70 7.78 -13.26
CA TYR A 292 2.54 8.47 -13.81
C TYR A 292 2.77 8.82 -15.28
N ALA A 293 3.95 9.34 -15.64
CA ALA A 293 4.32 9.66 -17.02
C ALA A 293 4.30 8.43 -17.94
N PHE A 294 4.68 7.26 -17.43
CA PHE A 294 4.52 5.99 -18.15
C PHE A 294 3.04 5.65 -18.40
N GLY A 295 2.16 5.98 -17.45
CA GLY A 295 0.73 5.69 -17.50
C GLY A 295 0.25 4.70 -16.46
N MET A 296 0.94 4.52 -15.31
CA MET A 296 0.47 3.57 -14.27
C MET A 296 -0.93 3.86 -13.71
N HIS A 297 -1.48 5.04 -13.97
CA HIS A 297 -2.81 5.46 -13.55
C HIS A 297 -3.93 5.04 -14.51
N VAL A 298 -3.62 4.48 -15.68
CA VAL A 298 -4.60 4.02 -16.67
C VAL A 298 -4.72 2.49 -16.68
N ASP A 299 -5.84 2.00 -17.20
CA ASP A 299 -6.23 0.58 -17.12
C ASP A 299 -5.65 -0.29 -18.22
N ASP A 300 -5.08 0.32 -19.26
CA ASP A 300 -4.43 -0.37 -20.38
C ASP A 300 -3.03 -0.93 -20.02
N VAL A 301 -2.63 -0.81 -18.75
CA VAL A 301 -1.36 -1.32 -18.24
C VAL A 301 -1.48 -2.79 -17.85
N PHE A 302 -0.73 -3.63 -18.56
CA PHE A 302 -0.55 -5.04 -18.22
C PHE A 302 0.77 -5.24 -17.46
N PHE A 303 0.76 -6.09 -16.42
CA PHE A 303 1.93 -6.44 -15.64
C PHE A 303 2.43 -7.85 -15.98
N TRP A 304 3.72 -7.96 -16.28
CA TRP A 304 4.45 -9.18 -16.60
C TRP A 304 5.31 -9.57 -15.39
N PRO A 305 4.81 -10.41 -14.48
CA PRO A 305 5.57 -10.83 -13.31
C PRO A 305 6.75 -11.72 -13.70
N PHE A 306 7.90 -11.51 -13.06
CA PHE A 306 9.11 -12.32 -13.26
C PHE A 306 8.89 -13.83 -13.10
N TRP A 307 7.92 -14.23 -12.26
CA TRP A 307 7.61 -15.65 -12.02
C TRP A 307 6.72 -16.29 -13.09
N ARG A 308 6.26 -15.54 -14.11
CA ARG A 308 5.43 -16.05 -15.23
C ARG A 308 5.69 -15.35 -16.58
N ASN A 309 6.85 -14.70 -16.76
CA ASN A 309 7.17 -13.99 -18.00
C ASN A 309 8.32 -14.61 -18.80
N GLY A 310 8.82 -15.78 -18.40
CA GLY A 310 9.99 -16.42 -19.02
C GLY A 310 9.86 -16.71 -20.51
N ASP A 311 8.64 -16.76 -21.05
CA ASP A 311 8.39 -16.94 -22.49
C ASP A 311 8.63 -15.67 -23.30
N VAL A 312 8.43 -14.49 -22.70
CA VAL A 312 8.50 -13.18 -23.37
C VAL A 312 9.65 -12.30 -22.89
N VAL A 313 10.27 -12.61 -21.74
CA VAL A 313 11.47 -11.94 -21.21
C VAL A 313 12.58 -12.97 -20.99
N LYS A 314 13.60 -12.94 -21.84
CA LYS A 314 14.80 -13.79 -21.76
C LYS A 314 15.97 -13.05 -21.13
N GLY A 315 16.94 -13.80 -20.59
CA GLY A 315 18.16 -13.25 -19.97
C GLY A 315 18.11 -13.10 -18.44
N GLN A 316 17.04 -13.56 -17.80
CA GLN A 316 16.93 -13.63 -16.34
C GLN A 316 17.83 -14.75 -15.78
N THR A 317 18.33 -14.57 -14.54
CA THR A 317 19.07 -15.58 -13.77
C THR A 317 18.49 -15.69 -12.35
N ALA A 318 19.09 -16.50 -11.47
CA ALA A 318 18.69 -16.53 -10.06
C ALA A 318 18.96 -15.19 -9.36
N GLU A 319 19.98 -14.46 -9.79
CA GLU A 319 20.41 -13.17 -9.26
C GLU A 319 19.76 -12.00 -10.01
N LEU A 320 19.50 -12.14 -11.31
CA LEU A 320 18.89 -11.10 -12.14
C LEU A 320 17.42 -11.42 -12.43
N THR A 321 16.54 -10.71 -11.74
CA THR A 321 15.08 -10.87 -11.86
C THR A 321 14.45 -9.68 -12.57
N VAL A 322 13.51 -9.95 -13.47
CA VAL A 322 12.91 -8.92 -14.31
C VAL A 322 11.39 -9.01 -14.32
N SER A 323 10.73 -7.94 -13.91
CA SER A 323 9.30 -7.72 -14.15
C SER A 323 9.12 -6.56 -15.12
N ALA A 324 8.03 -6.56 -15.87
CA ALA A 324 7.74 -5.49 -16.83
C ALA A 324 6.29 -5.05 -16.77
N TRP A 325 6.04 -3.83 -17.24
CA TRP A 325 4.71 -3.32 -17.51
C TRP A 325 4.62 -2.92 -18.98
N THR A 326 3.50 -3.18 -19.61
CA THR A 326 3.28 -2.79 -21.00
C THR A 326 2.00 -2.01 -21.19
N ARG A 327 2.05 -1.14 -22.19
CA ARG A 327 0.92 -0.47 -22.82
C ARG A 327 1.07 -0.65 -24.33
N PRO A 328 0.05 -0.36 -25.15
CA PRO A 328 0.11 -0.65 -26.59
C PRO A 328 1.31 -0.07 -27.34
N ASP A 329 1.90 1.03 -26.86
CA ASP A 329 2.97 1.78 -27.53
C ASP A 329 4.29 1.87 -26.74
N ARG A 330 4.38 1.26 -25.55
CA ARG A 330 5.54 1.40 -24.65
C ARG A 330 5.65 0.29 -23.62
N ALA A 331 6.85 0.14 -23.06
CA ALA A 331 7.14 -0.79 -21.97
C ALA A 331 7.97 -0.11 -20.87
N LEU A 332 7.83 -0.62 -19.64
CA LEU A 332 8.64 -0.26 -18.48
C LEU A 332 9.21 -1.54 -17.90
N VAL A 333 10.51 -1.62 -17.67
CA VAL A 333 11.21 -2.84 -17.27
C VAL A 333 11.95 -2.61 -15.97
N CYS A 334 11.56 -3.30 -14.90
CA CYS A 334 12.29 -3.31 -13.64
C CYS A 334 13.25 -4.50 -13.63
N VAL A 335 14.55 -4.20 -13.57
CA VAL A 335 15.62 -5.19 -13.45
C VAL A 335 16.20 -5.08 -12.06
N PHE A 336 16.16 -6.16 -11.28
CA PHE A 336 16.72 -6.21 -9.93
C PHE A 336 17.86 -7.22 -9.87
N ASN A 337 18.95 -6.85 -9.22
CA ASN A 337 20.08 -7.71 -8.93
C ASN A 337 20.06 -8.13 -7.46
N TYR A 338 19.84 -9.40 -7.16
CA TYR A 338 19.86 -9.96 -5.81
C TYR A 338 21.26 -10.23 -5.27
N ASP A 339 22.31 -10.24 -6.11
CA ASP A 339 23.69 -10.41 -5.68
C ASP A 339 24.11 -9.26 -4.77
N ARG A 340 24.69 -9.57 -3.60
CA ARG A 340 25.05 -8.59 -2.58
C ARG A 340 26.38 -7.90 -2.80
N GLN A 341 27.24 -8.46 -3.64
CA GLN A 341 28.65 -8.08 -3.77
C GLN A 341 29.00 -7.66 -5.19
N ALA A 342 28.44 -8.34 -6.19
CA ALA A 342 28.76 -8.13 -7.59
C ALA A 342 27.67 -7.33 -8.31
N ALA A 343 28.09 -6.32 -9.05
CA ALA A 343 27.26 -5.75 -10.10
C ALA A 343 27.09 -6.77 -11.23
N ALA A 344 26.00 -6.66 -11.96
CA ALA A 344 25.68 -7.55 -13.06
C ALA A 344 25.36 -6.74 -14.33
N GLU A 345 25.69 -7.31 -15.47
CA GLU A 345 25.28 -6.79 -16.77
C GLU A 345 24.11 -7.64 -17.30
N ALA A 346 22.90 -7.12 -17.18
CA ALA A 346 21.70 -7.78 -17.67
C ALA A 346 21.60 -7.63 -19.19
N LYS A 347 21.63 -8.77 -19.89
CA LYS A 347 21.41 -8.87 -21.35
C LYS A 347 20.03 -9.46 -21.59
N LEU A 348 19.05 -8.60 -21.84
CA LEU A 348 17.65 -8.98 -21.87
C LEU A 348 17.12 -8.96 -23.30
N ALA A 349 16.27 -9.93 -23.63
CA ALA A 349 15.50 -9.93 -24.87
C ALA A 349 14.00 -9.99 -24.55
N LEU A 350 13.25 -9.01 -25.05
CA LEU A 350 11.81 -8.86 -24.85
C LEU A 350 11.06 -9.08 -26.16
N ASP A 351 10.10 -10.00 -26.17
CA ASP A 351 9.15 -10.19 -27.26
C ASP A 351 7.97 -9.22 -27.10
N LEU A 352 8.17 -7.98 -27.56
CA LEU A 352 7.19 -6.91 -27.42
C LEU A 352 5.88 -7.23 -28.14
N LYS A 353 5.94 -7.95 -29.27
CA LYS A 353 4.74 -8.40 -29.99
C LYS A 353 3.90 -9.35 -29.14
N ALA A 354 4.52 -10.37 -28.55
CA ALA A 354 3.81 -11.27 -27.63
C ALA A 354 3.32 -10.54 -26.37
N MET A 355 3.99 -9.47 -25.99
CA MET A 355 3.59 -8.60 -24.88
C MET A 355 2.52 -7.54 -25.25
N GLY A 356 2.05 -7.54 -26.50
CA GLY A 356 1.01 -6.63 -27.00
C GLY A 356 1.47 -5.19 -27.26
N VAL A 357 2.78 -4.98 -27.43
CA VAL A 357 3.40 -3.67 -27.65
C VAL A 357 3.86 -3.51 -29.09
N ALA A 358 3.49 -2.39 -29.70
CA ALA A 358 3.98 -1.94 -30.99
C ALA A 358 4.70 -0.60 -30.80
N LEU A 359 6.04 -0.62 -30.81
CA LEU A 359 6.81 0.61 -30.59
C LEU A 359 6.65 1.58 -31.76
N PRO A 360 6.48 2.89 -31.49
CA PRO A 360 6.46 3.91 -32.52
C PRO A 360 7.83 4.08 -33.18
N ALA A 361 7.85 4.65 -34.38
CA ALA A 361 9.10 5.05 -35.04
C ALA A 361 9.87 6.05 -34.15
N GLY A 362 11.18 5.85 -34.02
CA GLY A 362 12.04 6.68 -33.15
C GLY A 362 11.94 6.35 -31.66
N ALA A 363 11.32 5.21 -31.30
CA ALA A 363 11.36 4.73 -29.92
C ALA A 363 12.80 4.54 -29.42
N ALA A 364 13.00 4.82 -28.13
CA ALA A 364 14.28 4.71 -27.45
C ALA A 364 14.12 3.97 -26.10
N ALA A 365 15.24 3.57 -25.51
CA ALA A 365 15.32 3.03 -24.16
C ALA A 365 16.15 3.96 -23.27
N TRP A 366 15.67 4.24 -22.06
CA TRP A 366 16.38 5.08 -21.08
C TRP A 366 16.07 4.62 -19.66
N ASP A 367 17.01 4.86 -18.75
CA ASP A 367 16.77 4.71 -17.32
C ASP A 367 15.95 5.91 -16.84
N ILE A 368 14.84 5.66 -16.14
CA ILE A 368 14.00 6.75 -15.63
C ILE A 368 14.71 7.60 -14.57
N GLU A 369 15.76 7.09 -13.93
CA GLU A 369 16.53 7.84 -12.92
C GLU A 369 17.55 8.79 -13.55
N THR A 370 18.06 8.43 -14.73
CA THR A 370 19.04 9.20 -15.49
C THR A 370 18.57 9.29 -16.94
N PRO A 371 17.44 9.97 -17.20
CA PRO A 371 16.79 9.94 -18.50
C PRO A 371 17.68 10.51 -19.62
N GLU A 372 18.60 11.41 -19.30
CA GLU A 372 19.63 11.93 -20.20
C GLU A 372 20.61 10.86 -20.71
N ALA A 373 20.82 9.77 -19.95
CA ALA A 373 21.66 8.67 -20.36
C ALA A 373 20.86 7.66 -21.20
N ALA A 374 21.27 7.44 -22.44
CA ALA A 374 20.72 6.37 -23.26
C ALA A 374 21.12 5.01 -22.70
N VAL A 375 20.18 4.08 -22.68
CA VAL A 375 20.46 2.67 -22.39
C VAL A 375 20.81 1.98 -23.71
N PRO A 376 21.95 1.27 -23.81
CA PRO A 376 22.26 0.50 -25.01
C PRO A 376 21.14 -0.51 -25.29
N ALA A 377 20.49 -0.35 -26.44
CA ALA A 377 19.34 -1.14 -26.82
C ALA A 377 19.25 -1.34 -28.33
N GLU A 378 18.82 -2.53 -28.74
CA GLU A 378 18.40 -2.86 -30.10
C GLU A 378 16.88 -2.93 -30.12
N LEU A 379 16.25 -1.92 -30.72
CA LEU A 379 14.79 -1.79 -30.73
C LEU A 379 14.25 -2.02 -32.14
N THR A 380 13.19 -2.82 -32.22
CA THR A 380 12.33 -2.92 -33.40
C THR A 380 10.89 -2.60 -32.97
N SER A 381 9.96 -2.51 -33.92
CA SER A 381 8.55 -2.31 -33.57
C SER A 381 7.96 -3.46 -32.73
N ALA A 382 8.60 -4.63 -32.71
CA ALA A 382 8.06 -5.89 -32.15
C ALA A 382 8.98 -6.59 -31.15
N ALA A 383 10.19 -6.08 -30.89
CA ALA A 383 11.16 -6.68 -29.97
C ALA A 383 12.14 -5.64 -29.43
N ALA A 384 12.69 -5.91 -28.24
CA ALA A 384 13.76 -5.11 -27.63
C ALA A 384 14.87 -5.99 -27.07
N GLY A 385 16.11 -5.74 -27.48
CA GLY A 385 17.32 -6.21 -26.80
C GLY A 385 17.86 -5.10 -25.91
N LEU A 386 18.07 -5.35 -24.61
CA LEU A 386 18.60 -4.37 -23.66
C LEU A 386 19.91 -4.87 -23.04
N GLN A 387 20.85 -3.95 -22.83
CA GLN A 387 22.06 -4.19 -22.04
C GLN A 387 22.10 -3.17 -20.90
N VAL A 388 21.92 -3.66 -19.67
CA VAL A 388 21.72 -2.82 -18.48
C VAL A 388 22.72 -3.20 -17.40
N ALA A 389 23.58 -2.26 -16.99
CA ALA A 389 24.42 -2.43 -15.82
C ALA A 389 23.61 -2.19 -14.53
N VAL A 390 23.46 -3.24 -13.72
CA VAL A 390 22.70 -3.21 -12.46
C VAL A 390 23.68 -3.41 -11.29
N PRO A 391 23.82 -2.43 -10.37
CA PRO A 391 24.70 -2.57 -9.22
C PRO A 391 24.33 -3.76 -8.33
N ALA A 392 25.26 -4.16 -7.47
CA ALA A 392 24.99 -5.16 -6.45
C ALA A 392 23.82 -4.71 -5.56
N ARG A 393 22.87 -5.61 -5.34
CA ARG A 393 21.71 -5.45 -4.46
C ARG A 393 20.89 -4.19 -4.74
N ASP A 394 20.67 -3.93 -6.02
CA ASP A 394 20.02 -2.71 -6.51
C ASP A 394 19.17 -3.02 -7.74
N PHE A 395 18.47 -2.01 -8.23
CA PHE A 395 17.63 -2.09 -9.41
C PHE A 395 17.90 -0.99 -10.43
N ARG A 396 17.36 -1.22 -11.61
CA ARG A 396 17.23 -0.26 -12.71
C ARG A 396 15.80 -0.31 -13.21
N LEU A 397 15.28 0.84 -13.64
CA LEU A 397 13.93 0.94 -14.18
C LEU A 397 13.98 1.60 -15.55
N ILE A 398 13.85 0.77 -16.59
CA ILE A 398 14.10 1.16 -17.97
C ILE A 398 12.77 1.40 -18.68
N SER A 399 12.58 2.62 -19.19
CA SER A 399 11.45 2.95 -20.05
C SER A 399 11.81 2.73 -21.51
N ILE A 400 10.88 2.17 -22.28
CA ILE A 400 11.00 1.93 -23.72
C ILE A 400 9.78 2.53 -24.41
N GLY A 401 9.98 3.45 -25.35
CA GLY A 401 8.88 4.08 -26.08
C GLY A 401 9.29 5.38 -26.76
N ALA A 402 8.30 6.18 -27.17
CA ALA A 402 8.54 7.55 -27.60
C ALA A 402 9.00 8.41 -26.42
N ARG A 403 9.97 9.29 -26.69
CA ARG A 403 10.57 10.19 -25.70
C ARG A 403 9.94 11.57 -25.72
#